data_AF-A0A669BVS3-F1
#
_entry.id   AF-A0A669BVS3-F1
#
_cell.length_a   1.000
_cell.length_b   1.000
_cell.length_c   1.000
_cell.angle_alpha   90.00
_cell.angle_beta   90.00
_cell.angle_gamma   90.00
#
_symmetry.space_group_name_H-M   'P 1'
#
loop_
_entity.id
_entity.type
_entity.pdbx_description
1 polymer ?
#
loop_
_entity_poly.entity_id
_entity_poly.type
_entity_poly.pdbx_seq_one_letter_code
_entity_poly.pdbx_strand_id
1 'polypeptide(L)'
;MWKKVLWSDETKMELFGQNAKRYVWRKTNTAHHSEHTIPTVKYGGGSIMLWGCFSSAGPGKLVRVEGKMDGAKYRAILEENLLESAKDLRLGRRFTFQQDNDPKHKARKWLADNNINVLQWPSQSPDLNPIENLWRELKIRVMARRPSNLKDLELIAKDEWAKMPVETFKKLVCNYRKRLIAVIANKGFSIDY
;
A
#
# COMPACT_ATOMS: atom_id res chain seq x y z
N MET A 1 -12.74 17.78 -3.47
CA MET A 1 -13.28 16.59 -4.14
C MET A 1 -12.66 15.30 -3.62
N TRP A 2 -11.32 15.17 -3.52
CA TRP A 2 -10.64 13.92 -3.15
C TRP A 2 -10.64 13.51 -1.66
N LYS A 3 -11.08 14.39 -0.76
CA LYS A 3 -11.02 14.14 0.70
C LYS A 3 -11.92 12.99 1.19
N LYS A 4 -12.98 12.68 0.43
CA LYS A 4 -13.95 11.61 0.72
C LYS A 4 -13.67 10.33 -0.10
N VAL A 5 -12.49 10.23 -0.71
CA VAL A 5 -12.05 9.00 -1.37
C VAL A 5 -11.29 8.15 -0.36
N LEU A 6 -11.68 6.88 -0.28
CA LEU A 6 -10.95 5.84 0.43
C LEU A 6 -10.13 5.06 -0.61
N TRP A 7 -8.82 5.25 -0.56
CA TRP A 7 -7.85 4.60 -1.43
C TRP A 7 -7.50 3.25 -0.84
N SER A 8 -7.35 2.22 -1.68
CA SER A 8 -6.92 0.90 -1.22
C SER A 8 -6.02 0.24 -2.24
N ASP A 9 -5.23 -0.71 -1.76
CA ASP A 9 -4.33 -1.53 -2.56
C ASP A 9 -3.76 -2.67 -1.70
N GLU A 10 -3.05 -3.60 -2.35
CA GLU A 10 -2.27 -4.63 -1.70
C GLU A 10 -0.77 -4.45 -1.93
N THR A 11 0.03 -4.71 -0.89
CA THR A 11 1.49 -4.75 -1.02
C THR A 11 2.09 -6.02 -0.44
N LYS A 12 3.09 -6.53 -1.14
CA LYS A 12 3.98 -7.57 -0.62
C LYS A 12 5.10 -6.92 0.20
N MET A 13 5.31 -7.43 1.41
CA MET A 13 6.42 -7.03 2.27
C MET A 13 7.28 -8.25 2.62
N GLU A 14 8.57 -8.17 2.31
CA GLU A 14 9.52 -9.26 2.50
C GLU A 14 10.33 -9.06 3.78
N LEU A 15 10.52 -10.14 4.56
CA LEU A 15 11.23 -10.08 5.84
C LEU A 15 12.69 -9.62 5.68
N PHE A 16 13.37 -10.15 4.66
CA PHE A 16 14.73 -9.75 4.29
C PHE A 16 14.76 -9.06 2.92
N GLY A 17 13.70 -8.34 2.58
CA GLY A 17 13.61 -7.60 1.31
C GLY A 17 14.64 -6.47 1.24
N GLN A 18 15.34 -6.37 0.12
CA GLN A 18 16.22 -5.23 -0.16
C GLN A 18 15.39 -4.01 -0.59
N ASN A 19 14.59 -3.46 0.32
CA ASN A 19 13.73 -2.29 0.05
C ASN A 19 14.48 -0.95 0.09
N ALA A 20 15.79 -0.97 0.33
CA ALA A 20 16.65 0.21 0.35
C ALA A 20 17.91 -0.01 -0.50
N LYS A 21 18.20 0.91 -1.43
CA LYS A 21 19.52 0.97 -2.08
C LYS A 21 20.57 1.27 -1.00
N ARG A 22 21.47 0.32 -0.77
CA ARG A 22 22.61 0.49 0.13
C ARG A 22 23.88 0.66 -0.68
N TYR A 23 24.57 1.77 -0.44
CA TYR A 23 25.89 2.03 -1.01
C TYR A 23 26.95 1.40 -0.13
N VAL A 24 27.88 0.65 -0.72
CA VAL A 24 29.02 0.04 -0.04
C VAL A 24 30.28 0.58 -0.69
N TRP A 25 31.15 1.22 0.11
CA TRP A 25 32.48 1.62 -0.34
C TRP A 25 33.44 0.46 -0.13
N ARG A 26 34.19 0.06 -1.17
CA ARG A 26 35.11 -1.08 -1.11
C ARG A 26 36.37 -0.82 -1.94
N LYS A 27 37.47 -1.48 -1.58
CA LYS A 27 38.70 -1.50 -2.37
C LYS A 27 38.58 -2.48 -3.54
N THR A 28 39.40 -2.31 -4.57
CA THR A 28 39.46 -3.22 -5.72
C THR A 28 39.70 -4.66 -5.24
N ASN A 29 38.97 -5.62 -5.79
CA ASN A 29 39.01 -7.06 -5.45
C ASN A 29 38.44 -7.49 -4.08
N THR A 30 37.83 -6.62 -3.26
CA THR A 30 37.19 -7.05 -2.00
C THR A 30 35.68 -7.29 -2.11
N ALA A 31 35.15 -7.41 -3.33
CA ALA A 31 33.71 -7.46 -3.59
C ALA A 31 32.95 -8.58 -2.86
N HIS A 32 33.63 -9.69 -2.55
CA HIS A 32 33.02 -10.89 -1.96
C HIS A 32 33.35 -11.10 -0.48
N HIS A 33 34.04 -10.15 0.17
CA HIS A 33 34.29 -10.24 1.60
C HIS A 33 32.98 -10.12 2.38
N SER A 34 32.86 -10.86 3.48
CA SER A 34 31.65 -10.86 4.34
C SER A 34 31.28 -9.47 4.84
N GLU A 35 32.26 -8.59 5.06
CA GLU A 35 32.10 -7.18 5.43
C GLU A 35 31.50 -6.29 4.31
N HIS A 36 31.49 -6.77 3.06
CA HIS A 36 31.01 -6.07 1.87
C HIS A 36 29.81 -6.77 1.20
N THR A 37 29.37 -7.89 1.75
CA THR A 37 28.20 -8.66 1.30
C THR A 37 27.10 -8.63 2.34
N ILE A 38 25.84 -8.54 1.91
CA ILE A 38 24.71 -8.69 2.83
C ILE A 38 24.32 -10.16 2.82
N PRO A 39 24.27 -10.83 3.99
CA PRO A 39 23.75 -12.20 4.07
C PRO A 39 22.32 -12.23 3.53
N THR A 40 22.09 -13.07 2.54
CA THR A 40 20.75 -13.40 2.05
C THR A 40 20.40 -14.80 2.54
N VAL A 41 19.17 -14.99 2.98
CA VAL A 41 18.68 -16.34 3.31
C VAL A 41 18.12 -16.97 2.03
N LYS A 42 18.36 -18.28 1.83
CA LYS A 42 17.62 -19.04 0.82
C LYS A 42 16.11 -18.83 1.07
N TYR A 43 15.37 -18.47 0.02
CA TYR A 43 13.94 -18.13 0.06
C TYR A 43 13.54 -16.79 0.71
N GLY A 44 14.48 -15.88 0.98
CA GLY A 44 14.17 -14.49 1.39
C GLY A 44 13.51 -14.33 2.77
N GLY A 45 13.46 -15.40 3.57
CA GLY A 45 12.85 -15.43 4.91
C GLY A 45 11.33 -15.34 4.92
N GLY A 46 10.72 -15.42 3.74
CA GLY A 46 9.28 -15.28 3.56
C GLY A 46 8.83 -13.83 3.40
N SER A 47 7.54 -13.69 3.09
CA SER A 47 6.88 -12.41 2.88
C SER A 47 5.44 -12.48 3.35
N ILE A 48 4.90 -11.34 3.74
CA ILE A 48 3.49 -11.16 4.01
C ILE A 48 2.84 -10.33 2.89
N MET A 49 1.59 -10.65 2.58
CA MET A 49 0.73 -9.82 1.74
C MET A 49 -0.15 -8.99 2.67
N LEU A 50 -0.19 -7.67 2.45
CA LEU A 50 -1.00 -6.75 3.24
C LEU A 50 -2.02 -6.08 2.32
N TRP A 51 -3.27 -6.03 2.74
CA TRP A 51 -4.28 -5.12 2.20
C TRP A 51 -4.37 -3.92 3.14
N GLY A 52 -4.42 -2.71 2.61
CA GLY A 52 -4.73 -1.56 3.44
C GLY A 52 -5.45 -0.48 2.68
N CYS A 53 -6.01 0.45 3.45
CA CYS A 53 -6.72 1.59 2.90
C CYS A 53 -6.45 2.86 3.69
N PHE A 54 -6.64 4.02 3.06
CA PHE A 54 -6.47 5.30 3.73
C PHE A 54 -7.33 6.40 3.10
N SER A 55 -7.48 7.51 3.82
CA SER A 55 -8.09 8.72 3.29
C SER A 55 -7.29 9.96 3.70
N SER A 56 -7.71 11.15 3.26
CA SER A 56 -7.10 12.40 3.73
C SER A 56 -7.18 12.62 5.24
N ALA A 57 -8.05 11.90 5.94
CA ALA A 57 -8.20 11.96 7.40
C ALA A 57 -7.20 11.08 8.15
N GLY A 58 -6.51 10.16 7.48
CA GLY A 58 -5.53 9.27 8.10
C GLY A 58 -5.54 7.83 7.57
N PRO A 59 -4.83 6.92 8.25
CA PRO A 59 -4.79 5.51 7.92
C PRO A 59 -6.13 4.83 8.21
N GLY A 60 -6.60 4.00 7.29
CA GLY A 60 -7.65 3.01 7.54
C GLY A 60 -7.04 1.71 8.07
N LYS A 61 -7.80 0.61 8.01
CA LYS A 61 -7.31 -0.70 8.47
C LYS A 61 -6.16 -1.20 7.58
N LEU A 62 -5.25 -1.96 8.20
CA LEU A 62 -4.18 -2.70 7.53
C LEU A 62 -4.28 -4.18 7.97
N VAL A 63 -4.49 -5.06 7.01
CA VAL A 63 -4.85 -6.46 7.23
C VAL A 63 -3.89 -7.37 6.48
N ARG A 64 -3.44 -8.44 7.13
CA ARG A 64 -2.65 -9.48 6.48
C ARG A 64 -3.58 -10.40 5.69
N VAL A 65 -3.23 -10.65 4.43
CA VAL A 65 -3.90 -11.63 3.59
C VAL A 65 -3.20 -12.97 3.74
N GLU A 66 -3.92 -13.99 4.18
CA GLU A 66 -3.38 -15.33 4.33
C GLU A 66 -3.43 -16.12 3.01
N GLY A 67 -2.27 -16.62 2.59
CA GLY A 67 -2.11 -17.38 1.36
C GLY A 67 -2.29 -16.55 0.09
N LYS A 68 -2.67 -17.22 -1.00
CA LYS A 68 -2.97 -16.55 -2.28
C LYS A 68 -4.31 -15.81 -2.16
N MET A 69 -4.32 -14.54 -2.57
CA MET A 69 -5.54 -13.76 -2.65
C MET A 69 -6.42 -14.24 -3.81
N ASP A 70 -7.68 -14.51 -3.50
CA ASP A 70 -8.73 -14.79 -4.47
C ASP A 70 -9.88 -13.80 -4.27
N GLY A 71 -10.87 -13.83 -5.17
CA GLY A 71 -11.99 -12.89 -5.12
C GLY A 71 -12.92 -13.06 -3.92
N ALA A 72 -12.97 -14.26 -3.31
CA ALA A 72 -13.81 -14.50 -2.12
C ALA A 72 -13.14 -13.91 -0.88
N LYS A 73 -11.84 -14.13 -0.70
CA LYS A 73 -11.04 -13.51 0.36
C LYS A 73 -11.02 -12.00 0.24
N TYR A 74 -10.85 -11.48 -0.98
CA TYR A 74 -10.91 -10.03 -1.21
C TYR A 74 -12.26 -9.45 -0.76
N ARG A 75 -13.36 -10.12 -1.13
CA ARG A 75 -14.70 -9.72 -0.68
C ARG A 75 -14.83 -9.74 0.85
N ALA A 76 -14.37 -10.79 1.52
CA ALA A 76 -14.40 -10.89 2.98
C ALA A 76 -13.61 -9.75 3.65
N ILE A 77 -12.42 -9.43 3.12
CA ILE A 77 -11.61 -8.30 3.61
C ILE A 77 -12.40 -6.99 3.47
N LEU A 78 -13.05 -6.75 2.34
CA LEU A 78 -13.87 -5.55 2.15
C LEU A 78 -15.07 -5.52 3.10
N GLU A 79 -15.78 -6.63 3.26
CA GLU A 79 -16.94 -6.74 4.15
C GLU A 79 -16.59 -6.37 5.60
N GLU A 80 -15.47 -6.88 6.10
CA GLU A 80 -15.03 -6.66 7.47
C GLU A 80 -14.39 -5.28 7.66
N ASN A 81 -13.55 -4.83 6.72
CA ASN A 81 -12.63 -3.72 6.97
C ASN A 81 -12.99 -2.42 6.27
N LEU A 82 -13.73 -2.47 5.15
CA LEU A 82 -13.99 -1.28 4.33
C LEU A 82 -14.92 -0.29 5.05
N LEU A 83 -16.06 -0.78 5.53
CA LEU A 83 -17.07 0.04 6.18
C LEU A 83 -16.59 0.53 7.55
N GLU A 84 -15.85 -0.33 8.28
CA GLU A 84 -15.23 0.05 9.54
C GLU A 84 -14.20 1.17 9.33
N SER A 85 -13.32 1.04 8.32
CA SER A 85 -12.35 2.09 7.97
C SER A 85 -13.04 3.41 7.60
N ALA A 86 -14.11 3.35 6.81
CA ALA A 86 -14.85 4.56 6.41
C ALA A 86 -15.53 5.25 7.60
N LYS A 87 -15.99 4.46 8.58
CA LYS A 87 -16.58 4.95 9.84
C LYS A 87 -15.51 5.58 10.74
N ASP A 88 -14.39 4.90 10.96
CA ASP A 88 -13.26 5.37 11.78
C ASP A 88 -12.71 6.70 11.23
N LEU A 89 -12.60 6.81 9.90
CA LEU A 89 -12.12 8.01 9.20
C LEU A 89 -13.20 9.10 9.03
N ARG A 90 -14.42 8.87 9.55
CA ARG A 90 -15.56 9.82 9.48
C ARG A 90 -15.84 10.35 8.07
N LEU A 91 -15.75 9.50 7.05
CA LEU A 91 -15.95 9.90 5.65
C LEU A 91 -17.41 10.26 5.33
N GLY A 92 -18.33 9.84 6.20
CA GLY A 92 -19.78 10.00 6.07
C GLY A 92 -20.39 8.96 5.13
N ARG A 93 -21.71 9.04 4.94
CA ARG A 93 -22.49 8.03 4.18
C ARG A 93 -22.23 8.02 2.67
N ARG A 94 -21.63 9.08 2.12
CA ARG A 94 -21.38 9.23 0.68
C ARG A 94 -19.88 9.38 0.40
N PHE A 95 -19.12 8.34 0.72
CA PHE A 95 -17.71 8.24 0.33
C PHE A 95 -17.58 7.53 -1.01
N THR A 96 -16.41 7.65 -1.63
CA THR A 96 -16.05 6.93 -2.84
C THR A 96 -14.92 5.97 -2.52
N PHE A 97 -15.06 4.72 -2.92
CA PHE A 97 -14.03 3.70 -2.77
C PHE A 97 -13.20 3.59 -4.06
N GLN A 98 -11.89 3.58 -3.93
CA GLN A 98 -10.97 3.29 -5.03
C GLN A 98 -10.37 1.89 -4.86
N GLN A 99 -10.45 1.12 -5.95
CA GLN A 99 -9.77 -0.15 -6.16
C GLN A 99 -9.31 -0.19 -7.62
N ASP A 100 -8.28 -0.99 -7.93
CA ASP A 100 -7.84 -1.19 -9.30
C ASP A 100 -8.77 -2.17 -10.08
N ASN A 101 -8.44 -2.41 -11.35
CA ASN A 101 -9.19 -3.33 -12.22
C ASN A 101 -8.62 -4.76 -12.24
N ASP A 102 -7.92 -5.21 -11.19
CA ASP A 102 -7.41 -6.58 -11.10
C ASP A 102 -8.58 -7.58 -11.24
N PRO A 103 -8.46 -8.62 -12.09
CA PRO A 103 -9.50 -9.65 -12.25
C PRO A 103 -9.97 -10.30 -10.94
N LYS A 104 -9.15 -10.28 -9.88
CA LYS A 104 -9.51 -10.77 -8.54
C LYS A 104 -10.56 -9.89 -7.86
N HIS A 105 -10.75 -8.63 -8.27
CA HIS A 105 -11.70 -7.68 -7.69
C HIS A 105 -13.15 -7.96 -8.10
N LYS A 106 -13.62 -9.16 -7.75
CA LYS A 106 -14.97 -9.67 -8.02
C LYS A 106 -16.03 -9.12 -7.05
N ALA A 107 -15.67 -8.17 -6.20
CA ALA A 107 -16.57 -7.57 -5.21
C ALA A 107 -17.49 -6.47 -5.77
N ARG A 108 -17.47 -6.21 -7.10
CA ARG A 108 -18.29 -5.15 -7.74
C ARG A 108 -19.78 -5.25 -7.42
N LYS A 109 -20.35 -6.46 -7.42
CA LYS A 109 -21.76 -6.68 -7.06
C LYS A 109 -22.04 -6.30 -5.61
N TRP A 110 -21.20 -6.78 -4.68
CA TRP A 110 -21.34 -6.45 -3.26
C TRP A 110 -21.21 -4.95 -2.99
N LEU A 111 -20.27 -4.26 -3.66
CA LEU A 111 -20.12 -2.80 -3.56
C LEU A 111 -21.38 -2.07 -4.03
N ALA A 112 -22.00 -2.53 -5.11
CA ALA A 112 -23.27 -1.99 -5.61
C ALA A 112 -24.42 -2.25 -4.62
N ASP A 113 -24.55 -3.48 -4.12
CA ASP A 113 -25.58 -3.87 -3.15
C ASP A 113 -25.49 -3.06 -1.84
N ASN A 114 -24.29 -2.63 -1.46
CA ASN A 114 -24.04 -1.78 -0.29
C ASN A 114 -24.07 -0.27 -0.59
N ASN A 115 -24.47 0.14 -1.79
CA ASN A 115 -24.51 1.55 -2.23
C ASN A 115 -23.16 2.28 -2.09
N ILE A 116 -22.05 1.57 -2.31
CA ILE A 116 -20.70 2.14 -2.29
C ILE A 116 -20.34 2.63 -3.69
N ASN A 117 -20.06 3.93 -3.82
CA ASN A 117 -19.59 4.50 -5.07
C ASN A 117 -18.15 4.02 -5.35
N VAL A 118 -17.91 3.40 -6.50
CA VAL A 118 -16.57 2.99 -6.93
C VAL A 118 -15.98 4.04 -7.87
N LEU A 119 -14.75 4.49 -7.61
CA LEU A 119 -14.04 5.41 -8.47
C LEU A 119 -13.72 4.73 -9.80
N GLN A 120 -13.99 5.40 -10.93
CA GLN A 120 -13.51 4.94 -12.23
C GLN A 120 -11.99 4.95 -12.24
N TRP A 121 -11.38 3.81 -12.57
CA TRP A 121 -9.94 3.62 -12.54
C TRP A 121 -9.43 3.15 -13.90
N PRO A 122 -8.40 3.78 -14.48
CA PRO A 122 -7.72 3.25 -15.66
C PRO A 122 -6.86 2.02 -15.28
N SER A 123 -6.79 1.05 -16.19
CA SER A 123 -5.93 -0.13 -15.99
C SER A 123 -4.44 0.24 -16.05
N GLN A 124 -3.61 -0.48 -15.30
CA GLN A 124 -2.13 -0.30 -15.29
C GLN A 124 -1.67 1.12 -14.90
N SER A 125 -2.37 1.78 -13.97
CA SER A 125 -2.00 3.12 -13.50
C SER A 125 -1.68 3.14 -11.99
N PRO A 126 -0.60 2.46 -11.55
CA PRO A 126 -0.17 2.51 -10.16
C PRO A 126 0.33 3.91 -9.75
N ASP A 127 0.86 4.68 -10.70
CA ASP A 127 1.27 6.08 -10.55
C ASP A 127 0.12 6.99 -10.10
N LEU A 128 -1.10 6.66 -10.52
CA LEU A 128 -2.30 7.32 -10.06
C LEU A 128 -2.66 6.92 -8.63
N ASN A 129 -2.27 5.77 -8.08
CA ASN A 129 -2.68 5.39 -6.72
C ASN A 129 -1.73 6.01 -5.66
N PRO A 130 -2.20 6.96 -4.83
CA PRO A 130 -1.35 7.62 -3.85
C PRO A 130 -0.90 6.69 -2.71
N ILE A 131 -1.51 5.51 -2.57
CA ILE A 131 -1.13 4.53 -1.55
C ILE A 131 0.25 3.90 -1.82
N GLU A 132 0.71 3.89 -3.07
CA GLU A 132 2.04 3.37 -3.43
C GLU A 132 3.16 4.13 -2.71
N ASN A 133 3.01 5.45 -2.57
CA ASN A 133 3.93 6.28 -1.80
C ASN A 133 3.92 5.91 -0.31
N LEU A 134 2.75 5.53 0.22
CA LEU A 134 2.60 5.10 1.61
C LEU A 134 3.22 3.72 1.83
N TRP A 135 3.10 2.80 0.87
CA TRP A 135 3.76 1.51 0.94
C TRP A 135 5.27 1.63 0.99
N ARG A 136 5.85 2.54 0.21
CA ARG A 136 7.27 2.82 0.27
C ARG A 136 7.69 3.35 1.65
N GLU A 137 6.99 4.34 2.18
CA GLU A 137 7.26 4.91 3.51
C GLU A 137 7.11 3.85 4.62
N LEU A 138 6.05 3.04 4.57
CA LEU A 138 5.81 1.97 5.53
C LEU A 138 6.95 0.93 5.49
N LYS A 139 7.38 0.50 4.31
CA LYS A 139 8.51 -0.44 4.15
C LYS A 139 9.79 0.13 4.77
N ILE A 140 10.08 1.42 4.60
CA ILE A 140 11.25 2.06 5.20
C ILE A 140 11.16 2.01 6.74
N ARG A 141 10.02 2.40 7.32
CA ARG A 141 9.80 2.42 8.78
C ARG A 141 9.89 1.02 9.40
N VAL A 142 9.24 0.05 8.78
CA VAL A 142 9.25 -1.35 9.25
C VAL A 142 10.66 -1.91 9.23
N MET A 143 11.42 -1.71 8.14
CA MET A 143 12.77 -2.24 8.03
C MET A 143 13.76 -1.52 8.97
N ALA A 144 13.52 -0.25 9.32
CA ALA A 144 14.31 0.44 10.33
C ALA A 144 14.24 -0.25 11.71
N ARG A 145 13.12 -0.92 12.02
CA ARG A 145 12.92 -1.68 13.26
C ARG A 145 13.43 -3.13 13.22
N ARG A 146 13.97 -3.58 12.09
CA ARG A 146 14.64 -4.88 11.91
C ARG A 146 13.80 -6.07 12.41
N PRO A 147 12.63 -6.34 11.80
CA PRO A 147 11.81 -7.50 12.15
C PRO A 147 12.59 -8.80 12.04
N SER A 148 12.40 -9.72 13.00
CA SER A 148 13.16 -10.98 13.08
C SER A 148 12.44 -12.17 12.43
N ASN A 149 11.11 -12.12 12.36
CA ASN A 149 10.25 -13.17 11.85
C ASN A 149 8.95 -12.57 11.23
N LEU A 150 8.12 -13.39 10.58
CA LEU A 150 6.91 -12.90 9.89
C LEU A 150 5.84 -12.34 10.83
N LYS A 151 5.76 -12.82 12.07
CA LYS A 151 4.81 -12.30 13.08
C LYS A 151 5.24 -10.92 13.55
N ASP A 152 6.54 -10.74 13.82
CA ASP A 152 7.11 -9.43 14.13
C ASP A 152 6.92 -8.45 12.97
N LEU A 153 7.15 -8.92 11.74
CA LEU A 153 6.97 -8.11 10.52
C LEU A 153 5.55 -7.56 10.41
N GLU A 154 4.55 -8.41 10.64
CA GLU A 154 3.14 -8.01 10.64
C GLU A 154 2.81 -7.03 11.77
N LEU A 155 3.26 -7.32 12.99
CA LEU A 155 2.98 -6.47 14.15
C LEU A 155 3.60 -5.08 13.99
N ILE A 156 4.86 -5.03 13.55
CA ILE A 156 5.57 -3.77 13.29
C ILE A 156 4.90 -3.01 12.14
N ALA A 157 4.49 -3.68 11.06
CA ALA A 157 3.78 -3.03 9.97
C ALA A 157 2.47 -2.37 10.43
N LYS A 158 1.67 -3.07 11.25
CA LYS A 158 0.43 -2.51 11.82
C LYS A 158 0.70 -1.32 12.75
N ASP A 159 1.71 -1.42 13.60
CA ASP A 159 2.09 -0.36 14.54
C ASP A 159 2.64 0.88 13.81
N GLU A 160 3.55 0.70 12.84
CA GLU A 160 4.09 1.81 12.05
C GLU A 160 3.02 2.47 11.20
N TRP A 161 2.10 1.71 10.60
CA TRP A 161 0.97 2.24 9.83
C TRP A 161 0.09 3.16 10.68
N ALA A 162 -0.24 2.74 11.91
CA ALA A 162 -1.02 3.54 12.84
C ALA A 162 -0.28 4.80 13.31
N LYS A 163 1.06 4.76 13.38
CA LYS A 163 1.93 5.88 13.77
C LYS A 163 2.23 6.87 12.64
N MET A 164 1.85 6.58 11.41
CA MET A 164 2.09 7.50 10.30
C MET A 164 1.33 8.81 10.53
N PRO A 165 1.98 10.00 10.40
CA PRO A 165 1.32 11.27 10.64
C PRO A 165 0.15 11.51 9.68
N VAL A 166 -0.97 12.02 10.19
CA VAL A 166 -2.17 12.36 9.39
C VAL A 166 -1.83 13.36 8.28
N GLU A 167 -0.88 14.26 8.54
CA GLU A 167 -0.37 15.25 7.58
C GLU A 167 0.20 14.59 6.32
N THR A 168 0.81 13.41 6.44
CA THR A 168 1.35 12.65 5.30
C THR A 168 0.22 12.25 4.35
N PHE A 169 -0.84 11.64 4.88
CA PHE A 169 -2.02 11.23 4.10
C PHE A 169 -2.74 12.44 3.48
N LYS A 170 -2.90 13.52 4.26
CA LYS A 170 -3.53 14.76 3.81
C LYS A 170 -2.75 15.39 2.65
N LYS A 171 -1.41 15.47 2.74
CA LYS A 171 -0.55 16.02 1.68
C LYS A 171 -0.65 15.22 0.39
N LEU A 172 -0.68 13.89 0.46
CA LEU A 172 -0.85 13.03 -0.72
C LEU A 172 -2.17 13.31 -1.44
N VAL A 173 -3.28 13.37 -0.69
CA VAL A 173 -4.61 13.63 -1.28
C VAL A 173 -4.75 15.07 -1.78
N CYS A 174 -4.18 16.05 -1.08
CA CYS A 174 -4.20 17.45 -1.52
C CYS A 174 -3.44 17.66 -2.84
N ASN A 175 -2.33 16.95 -3.03
CA ASN A 175 -1.53 17.03 -4.25
C ASN A 175 -2.05 16.12 -5.38
N TYR A 176 -3.09 15.33 -5.14
CA TYR A 176 -3.62 14.37 -6.11
C TYR A 176 -3.99 14.99 -7.46
N ARG A 177 -4.58 16.20 -7.44
CA ARG A 177 -4.95 16.91 -8.69
C ARG A 177 -3.75 17.17 -9.59
N LYS A 178 -2.56 17.38 -9.02
CA LYS A 178 -1.32 17.58 -9.79
C LYS A 178 -0.92 16.31 -10.55
N ARG A 179 -1.15 15.12 -9.98
CA ARG A 179 -0.96 13.84 -10.69
C ARG A 179 -1.83 13.75 -11.93
N LEU A 180 -3.12 14.05 -11.79
CA LEU A 180 -4.05 14.01 -12.92
C LEU A 180 -3.64 14.99 -14.04
N ILE A 181 -3.23 16.21 -13.67
CA ILE A 181 -2.74 17.20 -14.64
C ILE A 181 -1.48 16.67 -15.34
N ALA A 182 -0.55 16.07 -14.60
CA ALA A 182 0.67 15.49 -15.16
C ALA A 182 0.37 14.34 -16.13
N VAL A 183 -0.54 13.42 -15.79
CA VAL A 183 -0.94 12.32 -16.70
C VAL A 183 -1.60 12.85 -17.96
N ILE A 184 -2.49 13.85 -17.85
CA ILE A 184 -3.14 14.47 -19.00
C ILE A 184 -2.09 15.18 -19.89
N ALA A 185 -1.18 15.93 -19.29
CA ALA A 185 -0.09 16.59 -20.00
C ALA A 185 0.82 15.56 -20.70
N ASN A 186 1.04 14.41 -20.06
CA ASN A 186 1.78 13.29 -20.63
C ASN A 186 0.92 12.38 -21.52
N LYS A 187 -0.26 12.82 -21.97
CA LYS A 187 -1.16 12.10 -22.89
C LYS A 187 -1.49 10.65 -22.45
N GLY A 188 -1.54 10.41 -21.14
CA GLY A 188 -1.82 9.09 -20.58
C GLY A 188 -0.59 8.19 -20.35
N PHE A 189 0.63 8.66 -20.66
CA PHE A 189 1.86 7.95 -20.34
C PHE A 189 2.25 8.10 -18.86
N SER A 190 3.10 7.19 -18.37
CA SER A 190 3.54 7.11 -16.97
C SER A 190 4.15 8.42 -16.46
N ILE A 191 3.84 8.79 -15.22
CA ILE A 191 4.44 9.95 -14.54
C ILE A 191 5.35 9.54 -13.38
N ASP A 192 6.40 10.32 -13.16
CA ASP A 192 7.26 10.17 -11.98
C ASP A 192 6.56 10.77 -10.75
N TYR A 193 6.10 9.93 -9.82
CA TYR A 193 5.39 10.35 -8.60
C TYR A 193 5.61 9.45 -7.38
#